data_AF-A0A9E1SNP0-F1
#
_entry.id   AF-A0A9E1SNP0-F1
#
_cell.length_a   1.000
_cell.length_b   1.000
_cell.length_c   1.000
_cell.angle_alpha   90.00
_cell.angle_beta   90.00
_cell.angle_gamma   90.00
#
_symmetry.space_group_name_H-M   'P 1'
#
loop_
_entity.id
_entity.type
_entity.pdbx_description
1 polymer ?
#
loop_
_entity_poly.entity_id
_entity_poly.type
_entity_poly.pdbx_seq_one_letter_code
_entity_poly.pdbx_strand_id
1 'polypeptide(L)'
;GAIISNIIWDLGTTALTSKVSSPESCEGGAAMTAMFINESYDKLAEETASGKGEHITAMMDILQCDASSRNEFVTVIRADFSTALAKDETASMDRTARAEQYFNIVDNHFKTDFKSHCNAI
;
A
#
# COMPACT_ATOMS: atom_id res chain seq x y z
N GLY A 1 -8.40 29.01 -7.81
CA GLY A 1 -7.25 28.11 -7.94
C GLY A 1 -7.28 27.18 -6.76
N ALA A 2 -7.44 25.88 -7.00
CA ALA A 2 -7.43 24.90 -5.93
C ALA A 2 -5.99 24.68 -5.46
N ILE A 3 -5.84 24.63 -4.14
CA ILE A 3 -4.59 24.34 -3.45
C ILE A 3 -4.24 22.89 -3.76
N ILE A 4 -3.02 22.64 -4.24
CA ILE A 4 -2.48 21.30 -4.46
C ILE A 4 -2.51 20.53 -3.13
N SER A 5 -3.48 19.63 -2.98
CA SER A 5 -3.71 18.81 -1.79
C SER A 5 -2.66 17.71 -1.68
N ASN A 6 -1.76 17.83 -0.70
CA ASN A 6 -0.83 16.80 -0.26
C ASN A 6 -1.04 16.56 1.25
N ILE A 7 -2.06 15.79 1.63
CA ILE A 7 -2.36 15.48 3.04
C ILE A 7 -2.34 13.96 3.29
N ILE A 8 -1.34 13.29 2.70
CA ILE A 8 -1.06 11.84 2.60
C ILE A 8 -1.87 11.07 1.54
N TRP A 9 -3.21 11.14 1.49
CA TRP A 9 -3.99 10.92 0.24
C TRP A 9 -5.24 11.82 0.19
N ASP A 10 -5.14 12.91 0.96
CA ASP A 10 -6.20 13.73 1.50
C ASP A 10 -7.31 12.95 2.17
N LEU A 11 -7.36 13.14 3.46
CA LEU A 11 -8.55 13.49 4.18
C LEU A 11 -9.96 13.47 3.48
N GLY A 12 -10.57 12.39 2.94
CA GLY A 12 -10.34 10.91 2.91
C GLY A 12 -10.25 10.22 4.27
N THR A 13 -10.07 11.05 5.28
CA THR A 13 -9.73 10.87 6.69
C THR A 13 -10.95 11.20 7.52
N THR A 14 -12.11 10.78 7.04
CA THR A 14 -13.29 10.72 7.89
C THR A 14 -13.64 9.26 8.20
N ALA A 15 -13.20 8.31 7.37
CA ALA A 15 -13.49 6.89 7.58
C ALA A 15 -12.30 6.09 8.16
N LEU A 16 -11.06 6.35 7.73
CA LEU A 16 -9.87 5.76 8.39
C LEU A 16 -9.60 6.40 9.77
N THR A 17 -10.03 7.65 10.01
CA THR A 17 -9.87 8.37 11.28
C THR A 17 -10.75 7.90 12.42
N SER A 18 -11.82 7.13 12.20
CA SER A 18 -12.60 6.65 13.37
C SER A 18 -11.82 5.62 14.22
N LYS A 19 -10.76 5.01 13.66
CA LYS A 19 -9.84 4.15 14.41
C LYS A 19 -8.39 4.65 14.42
N VAL A 20 -7.94 5.33 13.38
CA VAL A 20 -6.53 5.74 13.24
C VAL A 20 -6.22 7.10 13.92
N SER A 21 -7.24 7.84 14.40
CA SER A 21 -7.03 9.15 15.05
C SER A 21 -6.65 9.09 16.53
N SER A 22 -6.51 7.89 17.10
CA SER A 22 -5.91 7.75 18.42
C SER A 22 -4.40 7.99 18.28
N PRO A 23 -3.72 8.67 19.22
CA PRO A 23 -2.27 8.88 19.17
C PRO A 23 -1.47 7.59 18.93
N GLU A 24 -1.98 6.43 19.36
CA GLU A 24 -1.41 5.09 19.11
C GLU A 24 -1.47 4.61 17.64
N SER A 25 -2.20 5.28 16.76
CA SER A 25 -2.42 4.85 15.38
C SER A 25 -1.66 5.64 14.31
N CYS A 26 -1.10 6.81 14.65
CA CYS A 26 0.02 7.38 13.86
C CYS A 26 1.29 6.52 13.97
N GLU A 27 1.33 5.59 14.93
CA GLU A 27 2.38 4.58 15.11
C GLU A 27 1.98 3.19 14.57
N GLY A 28 0.79 3.05 13.95
CA GLY A 28 0.27 1.77 13.45
C GLY A 28 0.89 1.35 12.12
N GLY A 29 0.97 0.04 11.86
CA GLY A 29 1.60 -0.50 10.64
C GLY A 29 0.98 -0.03 9.33
N ALA A 30 -0.32 0.32 9.30
CA ALA A 30 -0.95 0.95 8.13
C ALA A 30 -0.34 2.31 7.78
N ALA A 31 -0.13 3.19 8.78
CA ALA A 31 0.42 4.52 8.55
C ALA A 31 1.87 4.43 8.04
N MET A 32 2.69 3.57 8.65
CA MET A 32 4.06 3.32 8.21
C MET A 32 4.10 2.70 6.80
N THR A 33 3.20 1.76 6.51
CA THR A 33 3.09 1.15 5.18
C THR A 33 2.70 2.18 4.12
N ALA A 34 1.70 3.03 4.40
CA ALA A 34 1.27 4.08 3.49
C ALA A 34 2.39 5.10 3.21
N MET A 35 3.12 5.52 4.25
CA MET A 35 4.29 6.41 4.10
C MET A 35 5.38 5.76 3.26
N PHE A 36 5.75 4.52 3.58
CA PHE A 36 6.77 3.77 2.84
C PHE A 36 6.40 3.60 1.37
N ILE A 37 5.13 3.24 1.08
CA ILE A 37 4.64 3.10 -0.30
C ILE A 37 4.70 4.44 -1.03
N ASN A 38 4.24 5.52 -0.40
CA ASN A 38 4.30 6.84 -1.01
C ASN A 38 5.74 7.27 -1.31
N GLU A 39 6.71 6.98 -0.45
CA GLU A 39 8.12 7.34 -0.69
C GLU A 39 8.78 6.45 -1.75
N SER A 40 8.49 5.15 -1.75
CA SER A 40 9.17 4.15 -2.58
C SER A 40 8.36 3.67 -3.80
N TYR A 41 7.22 4.32 -4.11
CA TYR A 41 6.24 3.85 -5.10
C TYR A 41 6.87 3.40 -6.43
N ASP A 42 7.73 4.21 -7.03
CA ASP A 42 8.30 3.90 -8.35
C ASP A 42 9.12 2.59 -8.31
N LYS A 43 9.80 2.32 -7.19
CA LYS A 43 10.52 1.07 -6.96
C LYS A 43 9.59 -0.08 -6.64
N LEU A 44 8.58 0.14 -5.82
CA LEU A 44 7.57 -0.89 -5.55
C LEU A 44 6.83 -1.32 -6.83
N ALA A 45 6.48 -0.38 -7.71
CA ALA A 45 5.83 -0.68 -8.98
C ALA A 45 6.72 -1.54 -9.89
N GLU A 46 8.00 -1.17 -10.02
CA GLU A 46 9.02 -1.93 -10.78
C GLU A 46 9.20 -3.35 -10.20
N GLU A 47 9.41 -3.43 -8.89
CA GLU A 47 9.67 -4.69 -8.19
C GLU A 47 8.44 -5.61 -8.20
N THR A 48 7.24 -5.07 -8.04
CA THR A 48 5.97 -5.81 -8.14
C THR A 48 5.78 -6.37 -9.54
N ALA A 49 6.03 -5.56 -10.58
CA ALA A 49 5.99 -6.03 -11.96
C ALA A 49 7.04 -7.11 -12.24
N SER A 50 8.21 -7.05 -11.60
CA SER A 50 9.23 -8.08 -11.72
C SER A 50 8.97 -9.32 -10.85
N GLY A 51 8.14 -9.19 -9.82
CA GLY A 51 7.84 -10.22 -8.82
C GLY A 51 8.92 -10.39 -7.74
N LYS A 52 9.86 -9.45 -7.59
CA LYS A 52 10.92 -9.49 -6.57
C LYS A 52 11.56 -8.12 -6.38
N GLY A 53 12.14 -7.91 -5.20
CA GLY A 53 12.96 -6.73 -4.93
C GLY A 53 13.10 -6.43 -3.45
N GLU A 54 13.88 -5.40 -3.14
CA GLU A 54 14.22 -5.03 -1.76
C GLU A 54 13.08 -4.23 -1.11
N HIS A 55 12.42 -3.34 -1.85
CA HIS A 55 11.34 -2.50 -1.32
C HIS A 55 10.08 -3.32 -1.04
N ILE A 56 9.73 -4.26 -1.92
CA ILE A 56 8.59 -5.16 -1.67
C ILE A 56 8.86 -6.08 -0.47
N THR A 57 10.12 -6.47 -0.24
CA THR A 57 10.52 -7.25 0.93
C THR A 57 10.47 -6.38 2.20
N ALA A 58 11.01 -5.17 2.16
CA ALA A 58 10.94 -4.22 3.26
C ALA A 58 9.49 -3.86 3.63
N MET A 59 8.60 -3.73 2.63
CA MET A 59 7.17 -3.53 2.86
C MET A 59 6.55 -4.70 3.63
N MET A 60 6.89 -5.94 3.27
CA MET A 60 6.44 -7.12 4.03
C MET A 60 7.00 -7.15 5.46
N ASP A 61 8.23 -6.67 5.66
CA ASP A 61 8.83 -6.56 7.00
C ASP A 61 8.11 -5.50 7.85
N ILE A 62 7.72 -4.35 7.26
CA ILE A 62 6.88 -3.33 7.91
C ILE A 62 5.52 -3.92 8.30
N LEU A 63 4.95 -4.75 7.42
CA LEU A 63 3.70 -5.48 7.66
C LEU A 63 3.86 -6.64 8.66
N GLN A 64 5.10 -6.96 9.06
CA GLN A 64 5.46 -8.09 9.91
C GLN A 64 4.91 -9.41 9.39
N CYS A 65 5.00 -9.60 8.07
CA CYS A 65 4.55 -10.82 7.41
C CYS A 65 5.57 -11.96 7.52
N ASP A 66 5.09 -13.19 7.69
CA ASP A 66 5.92 -14.38 7.68
C ASP A 66 6.63 -14.53 6.33
N ALA A 67 7.93 -14.84 6.35
CA ALA A 67 8.71 -15.06 5.13
C ALA A 67 8.12 -16.17 4.23
N SER A 68 7.39 -17.13 4.79
CA SER A 68 6.70 -18.20 4.05
C SER A 68 5.56 -17.68 3.16
N SER A 69 4.92 -16.56 3.54
CA SER A 69 3.83 -15.94 2.80
C SER A 69 4.30 -15.09 1.61
N ARG A 70 5.61 -14.85 1.49
CA ARG A 70 6.20 -13.93 0.51
C ARG A 70 5.81 -14.20 -0.94
N ASN A 71 5.88 -15.45 -1.38
CA ASN A 71 5.58 -15.78 -2.77
C ASN A 71 4.10 -15.54 -3.09
N GLU A 72 3.22 -15.88 -2.16
CA GLU A 72 1.77 -15.68 -2.30
C GLU A 72 1.44 -14.19 -2.27
N PHE A 73 1.98 -13.44 -1.31
CA PHE A 73 1.85 -12.00 -1.18
C PHE A 73 2.22 -11.28 -2.48
N VAL A 74 3.42 -11.52 -3.00
CA VAL A 74 3.86 -10.87 -4.24
C VAL A 74 2.98 -11.27 -5.43
N THR A 75 2.51 -12.52 -5.48
CA THR A 75 1.66 -13.01 -6.57
C THR A 75 0.32 -12.29 -6.61
N VAL A 76 -0.37 -12.19 -5.47
CA VAL A 76 -1.71 -11.57 -5.42
C VAL A 76 -1.65 -10.05 -5.61
N ILE A 77 -0.69 -9.38 -4.97
CA ILE A 77 -0.47 -7.93 -5.14
C ILE A 77 -0.15 -7.62 -6.60
N ARG A 78 0.69 -8.42 -7.26
CA ARG A 78 1.02 -8.24 -8.68
C ARG A 78 -0.18 -8.42 -9.60
N ALA A 79 -1.05 -9.39 -9.33
CA ALA A 79 -2.23 -9.65 -10.15
C ALA A 79 -3.20 -8.45 -10.12
N ASP A 80 -3.48 -7.94 -8.92
CA ASP A 80 -4.37 -6.80 -8.74
C ASP A 80 -3.74 -5.48 -9.21
N PHE A 81 -2.44 -5.31 -9.00
CA PHE A 81 -1.71 -4.16 -9.52
C PHE A 81 -1.72 -4.12 -11.05
N SER A 82 -1.52 -5.26 -11.71
CA SER A 82 -1.62 -5.36 -13.17
C SER A 82 -3.03 -5.00 -13.67
N THR A 83 -4.06 -5.42 -12.94
CA THR A 83 -5.45 -5.09 -13.26
C THR A 83 -5.73 -3.60 -13.07
N ALA A 84 -5.18 -2.99 -12.02
CA ALA A 84 -5.31 -1.56 -11.75
C ALA A 84 -4.61 -0.71 -12.82
N LEU A 85 -3.42 -1.12 -13.29
CA LEU A 85 -2.69 -0.43 -14.36
C LEU A 85 -3.38 -0.53 -15.73
N ALA A 86 -4.16 -1.59 -15.97
CA ALA A 86 -4.90 -1.76 -17.22
C ALA A 86 -6.14 -0.83 -17.34
N LYS A 87 -6.51 -0.12 -16.28
CA LYS A 87 -7.62 0.84 -16.29
C LYS A 87 -7.17 2.17 -16.92
N ASP A 88 -7.95 2.67 -17.88
CA ASP A 88 -7.68 3.95 -18.55
C ASP A 88 -7.54 5.12 -17.57
N GLU A 89 -8.29 5.09 -16.46
CA GLU A 89 -8.23 6.09 -15.39
C GLU A 89 -6.82 6.20 -14.79
N THR A 90 -6.14 5.07 -14.60
CA THR A 90 -4.80 5.00 -14.00
C THR A 90 -3.73 5.69 -14.84
N ALA A 91 -3.91 5.70 -16.17
CA ALA A 91 -2.99 6.40 -17.07
C ALA A 91 -2.97 7.91 -16.81
N SER A 92 -4.09 8.48 -16.36
CA SER A 92 -4.23 9.91 -16.05
C SER A 92 -3.91 10.30 -14.61
N MET A 93 -3.79 9.32 -13.71
CA MET A 93 -3.44 9.55 -12.30
C MET A 93 -2.00 10.04 -12.16
N ASP A 94 -1.78 10.97 -11.23
CA ASP A 94 -0.43 11.35 -10.81
C ASP A 94 0.23 10.23 -9.98
N ARG A 95 1.56 10.32 -9.78
CA ARG A 95 2.35 9.34 -9.00
C ARG A 95 1.71 9.10 -7.64
N THR A 96 1.26 10.20 -7.07
CA THR A 96 0.71 10.32 -5.74
C THR A 96 -0.53 9.39 -5.73
N ALA A 97 -1.59 9.69 -6.48
CA ALA A 97 -2.80 8.89 -6.51
C ALA A 97 -2.56 7.40 -6.86
N ARG A 98 -1.54 7.09 -7.67
CA ARG A 98 -1.16 5.71 -7.96
C ARG A 98 -0.56 4.97 -6.76
N ALA A 99 0.17 5.67 -5.90
CA ALA A 99 0.68 5.12 -4.65
C ALA A 99 -0.47 4.83 -3.66
N GLU A 100 -1.51 5.67 -3.64
CA GLU A 100 -2.75 5.39 -2.90
C GLU A 100 -3.40 4.09 -3.37
N GLN A 101 -3.61 3.98 -4.67
CA GLN A 101 -4.23 2.82 -5.28
C GLN A 101 -3.43 1.55 -4.96
N TYR A 102 -2.10 1.64 -5.00
CA TYR A 102 -1.22 0.54 -4.60
C TYR A 102 -1.38 0.19 -3.11
N PHE A 103 -1.40 1.17 -2.20
CA PHE A 103 -1.67 0.93 -0.79
C PHE A 103 -3.01 0.24 -0.56
N ASN A 104 -4.07 0.67 -1.25
CA ASN A 104 -5.40 0.07 -1.13
C ASN A 104 -5.42 -1.41 -1.56
N ILE A 105 -4.65 -1.78 -2.58
CA ILE A 105 -4.47 -3.18 -2.99
C ILE A 105 -3.80 -3.97 -1.85
N VAL A 106 -2.71 -3.44 -1.30
CA VAL A 106 -1.96 -4.07 -0.20
C VAL A 106 -2.82 -4.23 1.06
N ASP A 107 -3.49 -3.16 1.49
CA ASP A 107 -4.35 -3.15 2.68
C ASP A 107 -5.54 -4.10 2.54
N ASN A 108 -6.13 -4.20 1.35
CA ASN A 108 -7.21 -5.16 1.08
C ASN A 108 -6.71 -6.60 1.27
N HIS A 109 -5.64 -6.98 0.58
CA HIS A 109 -5.06 -8.33 0.70
C HIS A 109 -4.56 -8.65 2.10
N PHE A 110 -3.99 -7.67 2.81
CA PHE A 110 -3.62 -7.84 4.21
C PHE A 110 -4.84 -8.27 5.05
N LYS A 111 -5.96 -7.57 4.89
CA LYS A 111 -7.19 -7.83 5.67
C LYS A 111 -7.90 -9.11 5.29
N THR A 112 -7.83 -9.51 4.01
CA THR A 112 -8.57 -10.68 3.48
C THR A 112 -7.76 -11.96 3.51
N ASP A 113 -6.48 -11.91 3.12
CA ASP A 113 -5.68 -13.11 2.80
C ASP A 113 -4.50 -13.32 3.75
N PHE A 114 -3.94 -12.24 4.31
CA PHE A 114 -2.71 -12.33 5.11
C PHE A 114 -2.85 -12.02 6.60
N LYS A 115 -4.07 -11.85 7.13
CA LYS A 115 -4.30 -11.53 8.54
C LYS A 115 -3.70 -12.56 9.52
N SER A 116 -3.60 -13.83 9.13
CA SER A 116 -2.97 -14.88 9.95
C SER A 116 -1.45 -14.98 9.76
N HIS A 117 -0.91 -14.25 8.79
CA HIS A 117 0.50 -14.30 8.39
C HIS A 117 1.24 -12.99 8.62
N CYS A 118 0.53 -11.91 8.94
CA CYS A 118 1.08 -10.58 9.14
C CYS A 118 0.46 -9.96 10.41
N ASN A 119 1.22 -9.09 11.11
CA ASN A 119 0.86 -8.67 12.47
C ASN A 119 0.73 -7.14 12.65
N ALA A 120 1.05 -6.33 11.64
CA ALA A 120 1.23 -4.89 11.84
C ALA A 120 -0.04 -4.02 11.61
N ILE A 121 -1.13 -4.54 11.02
CA ILE A 121 -2.35 -3.80 10.69
C ILE A 121 -3.62 -4.48 11.23
#